data_AF-A0A3D5Z2F4-F1
#
_entry.id   AF-A0A3D5Z2F4-F1
#
_cell.length_a   1.000
_cell.length_b   1.000
_cell.length_c   1.000
_cell.angle_alpha   90.00
_cell.angle_beta   90.00
_cell.angle_gamma   90.00
#
_symmetry.space_group_name_H-M   'P 1'
#
loop_
_entity.id
_entity.type
_entity.pdbx_description
1 polymer ?
#
loop_
_entity_poly.entity_id
_entity_poly.type
_entity_poly.pdbx_seq_one_letter_code
_entity_poly.pdbx_strand_id
1 'polypeptide(L)'
;MKRIFLLQVIMVLMVVIGYGVQPLRKPFLQITVDGKPSKSGDILTVKPGQKFLIKVDIEGGRRDFCKFPDTYADIAGTAQILTRGKDGISYQINGQNAVWKLLNEDIRFAADEFLQIKSTASQSAEITVSSLHFSQSYLKITGKTSWQFSQGGQLISEENTAEGTLYFKVEGESDVWFTSKNIEATGIANEQVKEKLKATQLMCDSIERSFFRLNFSAVQQSIRDLQNSVNVLKSTIDDVKTGNPSYKTAIVFKGLPSDDPFLDITVFSAIKPGWTTLETLVNNSKQQLAALPAQPTPQNNDQLIQIITGYLNWQNSLPENTFSEFSRYIPELVSENILMPVNIRRVAEVKSVANYAQTISDLNTFLDQRILQIPEEIQKINAANTRLQTVKLFDGMLRGYFSSINWAEWKSTRGF
;
A
#
# COMPACT_ATOMS: atom_id res chain seq x y z
N MET A 1 -61.18 22.72 -23.68
CA MET A 1 -61.21 21.48 -24.50
C MET A 1 -59.84 20.92 -24.87
N LYS A 2 -58.82 21.70 -25.26
CA LYS A 2 -57.50 21.18 -25.67
C LYS A 2 -56.67 20.48 -24.57
N ARG A 3 -56.84 20.81 -23.28
CA ARG A 3 -56.08 20.18 -22.17
C ARG A 3 -56.61 18.81 -21.71
N ILE A 4 -57.91 18.56 -21.88
CA ILE A 4 -58.54 17.27 -21.52
C ILE A 4 -58.23 16.21 -22.58
N PHE A 5 -58.19 16.62 -23.85
CA PHE A 5 -57.81 15.74 -24.96
C PHE A 5 -56.34 15.29 -24.88
N LEU A 6 -55.43 16.18 -24.45
CA LEU A 6 -54.01 15.84 -24.24
C LEU A 6 -53.81 14.84 -23.09
N LEU A 7 -54.59 14.98 -22.01
CA LEU A 7 -54.56 14.06 -20.87
C LEU A 7 -55.13 12.68 -21.21
N GLN A 8 -56.18 12.60 -22.03
CA GLN A 8 -56.71 11.33 -22.52
C GLN A 8 -55.78 10.66 -23.55
N VAL A 9 -55.11 11.42 -24.41
CA VAL A 9 -54.11 10.88 -25.34
C VAL A 9 -52.87 10.36 -24.60
N ILE A 10 -52.41 11.04 -23.53
CA ILE A 10 -51.30 10.56 -22.69
C ILE A 10 -51.71 9.34 -21.84
N MET A 11 -52.94 9.28 -21.35
CA MET A 11 -53.44 8.12 -20.59
C MET A 11 -53.66 6.91 -21.50
N VAL A 12 -54.07 7.10 -22.76
CA VAL A 12 -54.14 6.03 -23.78
C VAL A 12 -52.75 5.63 -24.26
N LEU A 13 -51.78 6.56 -24.38
CA LEU A 13 -50.39 6.22 -24.69
C LEU A 13 -49.66 5.50 -23.54
N MET A 14 -50.02 5.75 -22.28
CA MET A 14 -49.47 5.00 -21.13
C MET A 14 -50.09 3.61 -20.95
N VAL A 15 -51.27 3.34 -21.53
CA VAL A 15 -51.91 2.00 -21.52
C VAL A 15 -51.48 1.16 -22.73
N VAL A 16 -50.76 1.73 -23.70
CA VAL A 16 -50.10 1.00 -24.81
C VAL A 16 -48.59 0.82 -24.54
N ILE A 17 -48.22 0.53 -23.29
CA ILE A 17 -47.04 -0.32 -23.04
C ILE A 17 -47.59 -1.75 -23.12
N GLY A 18 -47.84 -2.18 -24.37
CA GLY A 18 -48.20 -3.56 -24.66
C GLY A 18 -47.15 -4.48 -24.07
N TYR A 19 -47.61 -5.56 -23.45
CA TYR A 19 -46.86 -6.65 -22.85
C TYR A 19 -45.72 -7.13 -23.76
N GLY A 20 -44.57 -6.45 -23.69
CA GLY A 20 -43.36 -6.84 -24.37
C GLY A 20 -42.68 -7.92 -23.56
N VAL A 21 -42.48 -9.09 -24.17
CA VAL A 21 -41.65 -10.17 -23.64
C VAL A 21 -40.35 -9.59 -23.10
N GLN A 22 -40.00 -9.91 -21.86
CA GLN A 22 -38.75 -9.42 -21.27
C GLN A 22 -37.56 -10.05 -22.00
N PRO A 23 -36.46 -9.33 -22.21
CA PRO A 23 -35.27 -9.92 -22.79
C PRO A 23 -34.77 -11.05 -21.90
N LEU A 24 -34.43 -12.18 -22.52
CA LEU A 24 -33.96 -13.37 -21.82
C LEU A 24 -32.69 -13.03 -21.01
N ARG A 25 -32.68 -13.39 -19.72
CA ARG A 25 -31.49 -13.20 -18.88
C ARG A 25 -30.33 -14.02 -19.47
N LYS A 26 -29.13 -13.45 -19.49
CA LYS A 26 -27.93 -14.20 -19.89
C LYS A 26 -27.73 -15.38 -18.91
N PRO A 27 -27.19 -16.52 -19.37
CA PRO A 27 -26.85 -17.62 -18.47
C PRO A 27 -25.92 -17.18 -17.34
N PHE A 28 -26.19 -17.63 -16.12
CA PHE A 28 -25.38 -17.34 -14.93
C PHE A 28 -25.39 -18.52 -13.96
N LEU A 29 -24.43 -18.56 -13.04
CA LEU A 29 -24.33 -19.60 -12.01
C LEU A 29 -25.01 -19.17 -10.72
N GLN A 30 -25.85 -20.03 -10.15
CA GLN A 30 -26.24 -19.98 -8.75
C GLN A 30 -25.32 -20.91 -7.97
N ILE A 31 -24.50 -20.33 -7.08
CA ILE A 31 -23.49 -21.07 -6.32
C ILE A 31 -23.95 -21.15 -4.87
N THR A 32 -23.87 -22.34 -4.28
CA THR A 32 -24.06 -22.53 -2.84
C THR A 32 -22.84 -23.21 -2.24
N VAL A 33 -22.41 -22.72 -1.07
CA VAL A 33 -21.28 -23.25 -0.29
C VAL A 33 -21.83 -23.70 1.05
N ASP A 34 -21.74 -25.00 1.33
CA ASP A 34 -22.35 -25.64 2.51
C ASP A 34 -23.84 -25.29 2.70
N GLY A 35 -24.57 -25.19 1.58
CA GLY A 35 -25.99 -24.85 1.55
C GLY A 35 -26.31 -23.36 1.69
N LYS A 36 -25.31 -22.48 1.85
CA LYS A 36 -25.51 -21.02 1.86
C LYS A 36 -25.26 -20.42 0.48
N PRO A 37 -26.10 -19.48 0.01
CA PRO A 37 -25.90 -18.83 -1.28
C PRO A 37 -24.62 -17.99 -1.29
N SER A 38 -23.88 -18.04 -2.39
CA SER A 38 -22.69 -17.24 -2.64
C SER A 38 -22.71 -16.70 -4.07
N LYS A 39 -22.08 -15.54 -4.28
CA LYS A 39 -21.98 -14.86 -5.56
C LYS A 39 -20.58 -15.03 -6.15
N SER A 40 -20.52 -15.00 -7.47
CA SER A 40 -19.23 -14.89 -8.17
C SER A 40 -18.51 -13.62 -7.70
N GLY A 41 -17.26 -13.76 -7.28
CA GLY A 41 -16.43 -12.70 -6.72
C GLY A 41 -16.31 -12.72 -5.19
N ASP A 42 -17.13 -13.50 -4.48
CA ASP A 42 -17.10 -13.58 -3.02
C ASP A 42 -15.74 -14.10 -2.50
N ILE A 43 -15.33 -13.59 -1.33
CA ILE A 43 -14.14 -14.03 -0.60
C ILE A 43 -14.61 -14.77 0.66
N LEU A 44 -14.29 -16.06 0.74
CA LEU A 44 -14.60 -16.93 1.85
C LEU A 44 -13.40 -17.01 2.80
N THR A 45 -13.64 -16.69 4.08
CA THR A 45 -12.63 -16.90 5.13
C THR A 45 -12.64 -18.37 5.54
N VAL A 46 -11.47 -19.00 5.52
CA VAL A 46 -11.30 -20.45 5.70
C VAL A 46 -10.20 -20.77 6.71
N LYS A 47 -10.18 -22.02 7.18
CA LYS A 47 -9.08 -22.58 7.98
C LYS A 47 -8.28 -23.59 7.15
N PRO A 48 -6.98 -23.78 7.44
CA PRO A 48 -6.20 -24.82 6.78
C PRO A 48 -6.83 -26.20 7.00
N GLY A 49 -6.92 -27.01 5.94
CA GLY A 49 -7.57 -28.32 5.98
C GLY A 49 -9.11 -28.29 5.99
N GLN A 50 -9.75 -27.12 5.97
CA GLN A 50 -11.20 -27.01 5.95
C GLN A 50 -11.78 -27.58 4.64
N LYS A 51 -12.93 -28.24 4.76
CA LYS A 51 -13.68 -28.81 3.65
C LYS A 51 -14.99 -28.07 3.43
N PHE A 52 -15.38 -27.94 2.17
CA PHE A 52 -16.62 -27.31 1.74
C PHE A 52 -17.32 -28.16 0.70
N LEU A 53 -18.65 -28.20 0.73
CA LEU A 53 -19.46 -28.71 -0.36
C LEU A 53 -19.98 -27.56 -1.21
N ILE A 54 -19.57 -27.53 -2.47
CA ILE A 54 -20.04 -26.56 -3.44
C ILE A 54 -21.06 -27.21 -4.35
N LYS A 55 -22.24 -26.59 -4.48
CA LYS A 55 -23.26 -26.97 -5.46
C LYS A 55 -23.54 -25.81 -6.39
N VAL A 56 -23.73 -26.13 -7.66
CA VAL A 56 -23.85 -25.16 -8.74
C VAL A 56 -25.03 -25.52 -9.62
N ASP A 57 -25.91 -24.55 -9.84
CA ASP A 57 -26.98 -24.63 -10.83
C ASP A 57 -26.78 -23.54 -11.89
N ILE A 58 -26.97 -23.88 -13.16
CA ILE A 58 -26.98 -22.88 -14.26
C ILE A 58 -28.40 -22.35 -14.41
N GLU A 59 -28.58 -21.04 -14.25
CA GLU A 59 -29.85 -20.34 -14.45
C GLU A 59 -29.72 -19.32 -15.59
N GLY A 60 -30.82 -18.70 -16.03
CA GLY A 60 -30.80 -17.84 -17.21
C GLY A 60 -30.86 -18.63 -18.52
N GLY A 61 -30.72 -17.92 -19.64
CA GLY A 61 -30.72 -18.50 -20.98
C GLY A 61 -31.93 -19.38 -21.25
N ARG A 62 -31.74 -20.48 -21.98
CA ARG A 62 -32.80 -21.40 -22.37
C ARG A 62 -33.52 -22.02 -21.15
N ARG A 63 -32.86 -22.14 -19.99
CA ARG A 63 -33.49 -22.63 -18.77
C ARG A 63 -34.60 -21.69 -18.29
N ASP A 64 -34.34 -20.39 -18.26
CA ASP A 64 -35.36 -19.39 -17.90
C ASP A 64 -36.52 -19.37 -18.89
N PHE A 65 -36.22 -19.50 -20.19
CA PHE A 65 -37.23 -19.62 -21.23
C PHE A 65 -38.16 -20.82 -20.97
N CYS A 66 -37.61 -21.98 -20.57
CA CYS A 66 -38.41 -23.17 -20.29
C CYS A 66 -39.21 -23.06 -18.97
N LYS A 67 -38.64 -22.42 -17.94
CA LYS A 67 -39.28 -22.22 -16.62
C LYS A 67 -40.38 -21.17 -16.65
N PHE A 68 -40.13 -20.05 -17.33
CA PHE A 68 -40.99 -18.87 -17.36
C PHE A 68 -41.33 -18.46 -18.81
N PRO A 69 -41.95 -19.35 -19.59
CA PRO A 69 -42.28 -19.06 -20.99
C PRO A 69 -43.18 -17.84 -21.13
N ASP A 70 -44.09 -17.61 -20.18
CA ASP A 70 -45.00 -16.46 -20.19
C ASP A 70 -44.26 -15.11 -20.03
N THR A 71 -43.02 -15.13 -19.52
CA THR A 71 -42.18 -13.94 -19.29
C THR A 71 -41.19 -13.71 -20.44
N TYR A 72 -40.61 -14.79 -20.98
CA TYR A 72 -39.46 -14.73 -21.90
C TYR A 72 -39.74 -15.25 -23.30
N ALA A 73 -40.95 -15.76 -23.56
CA ALA A 73 -41.35 -16.25 -24.84
C ALA A 73 -42.66 -15.57 -25.26
N ASP A 74 -42.74 -15.09 -26.50
CA ASP A 74 -43.99 -14.58 -27.09
C ASP A 74 -44.94 -15.74 -27.46
N ILE A 75 -45.05 -16.72 -26.56
CA ILE A 75 -45.85 -17.94 -26.66
C ILE A 75 -47.23 -17.68 -26.03
N ALA A 76 -47.30 -16.69 -25.13
CA ALA A 76 -48.52 -16.30 -24.44
C ALA A 76 -49.48 -15.55 -25.39
N GLY A 77 -50.31 -16.32 -26.10
CA GLY A 77 -51.43 -15.78 -26.89
C GLY A 77 -51.78 -16.59 -28.14
N THR A 78 -50.81 -17.33 -28.70
CA THR A 78 -50.99 -18.13 -29.94
C THR A 78 -50.63 -19.61 -29.77
N ALA A 79 -50.00 -19.97 -28.65
CA ALA A 79 -49.53 -21.32 -28.38
C ALA A 79 -50.07 -21.87 -27.06
N GLN A 80 -50.40 -23.17 -27.06
CA GLN A 80 -50.86 -23.90 -25.88
C GLN A 80 -49.68 -24.61 -25.23
N ILE A 81 -49.26 -24.16 -24.04
CA ILE A 81 -48.21 -24.84 -23.26
C ILE A 81 -48.77 -26.18 -22.75
N LEU A 82 -48.09 -27.28 -23.11
CA LEU A 82 -48.47 -28.64 -22.72
C LEU A 82 -47.73 -29.06 -21.44
N THR A 83 -46.41 -28.80 -21.38
CA THR A 83 -45.58 -29.06 -20.19
C THR A 83 -44.51 -27.98 -20.05
N ARG A 84 -44.19 -27.57 -18.82
CA ARG A 84 -43.05 -26.68 -18.52
C ARG A 84 -42.21 -27.22 -17.38
N GLY A 85 -40.90 -26.95 -17.40
CA GLY A 85 -39.97 -27.41 -16.38
C GLY A 85 -38.57 -26.84 -16.58
N LYS A 86 -37.69 -27.13 -15.60
CA LYS A 86 -36.31 -26.64 -15.62
C LYS A 86 -35.46 -27.26 -16.74
N ASP A 87 -35.80 -28.44 -17.23
CA ASP A 87 -35.01 -29.18 -18.23
C ASP A 87 -35.72 -29.28 -19.59
N GLY A 88 -36.82 -28.53 -19.77
CA GLY A 88 -37.52 -28.47 -21.04
C GLY A 88 -38.93 -27.88 -20.96
N ILE A 89 -39.48 -27.61 -22.14
CA ILE A 89 -40.86 -27.16 -22.35
C ILE A 89 -41.42 -27.83 -23.59
N SER A 90 -42.71 -28.19 -23.56
CA SER A 90 -43.46 -28.60 -24.74
C SER A 90 -44.70 -27.73 -24.90
N TYR A 91 -44.96 -27.28 -26.12
CA TYR A 91 -46.09 -26.42 -26.45
C TYR A 91 -46.59 -26.68 -27.87
N GLN A 92 -47.85 -26.40 -28.13
CA GLN A 92 -48.46 -26.51 -29.44
C GLN A 92 -48.66 -25.12 -30.03
N ILE A 93 -48.15 -24.88 -31.24
CA ILE A 93 -48.33 -23.63 -31.98
C ILE A 93 -48.72 -23.95 -33.43
N ASN A 94 -49.77 -23.31 -33.95
CA ASN A 94 -50.30 -23.56 -35.30
C ASN A 94 -50.55 -25.05 -35.60
N GLY A 95 -51.03 -25.81 -34.61
CA GLY A 95 -51.32 -27.24 -34.72
C GLY A 95 -50.11 -28.18 -34.65
N GLN A 96 -48.88 -27.67 -34.56
CA GLN A 96 -47.66 -28.47 -34.44
C GLN A 96 -47.10 -28.46 -33.02
N ASN A 97 -46.59 -29.61 -32.57
CA ASN A 97 -45.89 -29.72 -31.29
C ASN A 97 -44.44 -29.23 -31.44
N ALA A 98 -44.04 -28.34 -30.54
CA ALA A 98 -42.71 -27.80 -30.40
C ALA A 98 -42.15 -28.21 -29.02
N VAL A 99 -40.91 -28.69 -28.98
CA VAL A 99 -40.27 -29.19 -27.77
C VAL A 99 -38.88 -28.60 -27.64
N TRP A 100 -38.57 -28.01 -26.49
CA TRP A 100 -37.20 -27.78 -26.04
C TRP A 100 -36.85 -28.78 -24.96
N LYS A 101 -35.68 -29.41 -25.07
CA LYS A 101 -35.17 -30.39 -24.11
C LYS A 101 -33.70 -30.16 -23.82
N LEU A 102 -33.33 -30.21 -22.54
CA LEU A 102 -31.93 -30.27 -22.11
C LEU A 102 -31.35 -31.64 -22.48
N LEU A 103 -30.26 -31.62 -23.25
CA LEU A 103 -29.54 -32.84 -23.62
C LEU A 103 -28.42 -33.15 -22.63
N ASN A 104 -27.66 -32.13 -22.22
CA ASN A 104 -26.52 -32.30 -21.35
C ASN A 104 -26.31 -31.04 -20.49
N GLU A 105 -25.81 -31.26 -19.28
CA GLU A 105 -25.34 -30.22 -18.37
C GLU A 105 -24.00 -30.67 -17.77
N ASP A 106 -22.96 -29.88 -18.02
CA ASP A 106 -21.59 -30.14 -17.58
C ASP A 106 -21.11 -28.98 -16.71
N ILE A 107 -20.74 -29.27 -15.46
CA ILE A 107 -20.12 -28.32 -14.55
C ILE A 107 -18.66 -28.72 -14.35
N ARG A 108 -17.76 -27.79 -14.65
CA ARG A 108 -16.31 -27.97 -14.44
C ARG A 108 -15.83 -27.05 -13.35
N PHE A 109 -15.04 -27.62 -12.46
CA PHE A 109 -14.36 -26.94 -11.38
C PHE A 109 -12.86 -26.92 -11.68
N ALA A 110 -12.24 -25.76 -11.54
CA ALA A 110 -10.80 -25.58 -11.67
C ALA A 110 -10.30 -24.69 -10.55
N ALA A 111 -9.17 -25.03 -9.95
CA ALA A 111 -8.56 -24.27 -8.87
C ALA A 111 -7.05 -24.22 -9.03
N ASP A 112 -6.41 -23.39 -8.22
CA ASP A 112 -4.97 -23.42 -8.02
C ASP A 112 -4.54 -24.61 -7.14
N GLU A 113 -3.24 -24.70 -6.86
CA GLU A 113 -2.62 -25.77 -6.07
C GLU A 113 -3.05 -25.80 -4.59
N PHE A 114 -3.71 -24.75 -4.10
CA PHE A 114 -4.13 -24.64 -2.70
C PHE A 114 -5.50 -25.24 -2.43
N LEU A 115 -6.27 -25.61 -3.47
CA LEU A 115 -7.56 -26.29 -3.33
C LEU A 115 -7.54 -27.63 -4.04
N GLN A 116 -7.87 -28.68 -3.30
CA GLN A 116 -8.12 -29.99 -3.88
C GLN A 116 -9.61 -30.14 -4.19
N ILE A 117 -9.92 -30.44 -5.45
CA ILE A 117 -11.28 -30.64 -5.93
C ILE A 117 -11.56 -32.14 -5.99
N LYS A 118 -12.62 -32.58 -5.29
CA LYS A 118 -13.18 -33.92 -5.42
C LYS A 118 -14.63 -33.82 -5.89
N SER A 119 -14.87 -34.11 -7.17
CA SER A 119 -16.24 -34.13 -7.70
C SER A 119 -17.07 -35.19 -6.98
N THR A 120 -18.24 -34.79 -6.48
CA THR A 120 -19.17 -35.66 -5.73
C THR A 120 -20.42 -35.98 -6.55
N ALA A 121 -20.81 -35.10 -7.47
CA ALA A 121 -21.86 -35.31 -8.47
C ALA A 121 -21.63 -34.41 -9.69
N SER A 122 -22.49 -34.48 -10.71
CA SER A 122 -22.39 -33.65 -11.92
C SER A 122 -22.49 -32.14 -11.67
N GLN A 123 -23.11 -31.73 -10.56
CA GLN A 123 -23.33 -30.33 -10.17
C GLN A 123 -22.68 -29.97 -8.83
N SER A 124 -21.85 -30.85 -8.26
CA SER A 124 -21.25 -30.62 -6.95
C SER A 124 -19.84 -31.16 -6.80
N ALA A 125 -19.04 -30.42 -6.04
CA ALA A 125 -17.68 -30.81 -5.67
C ALA A 125 -17.44 -30.56 -4.18
N GLU A 126 -16.72 -31.48 -3.55
CA GLU A 126 -16.07 -31.24 -2.25
C GLU A 126 -14.73 -30.56 -2.52
N ILE A 127 -14.53 -29.40 -1.89
CA ILE A 127 -13.27 -28.66 -1.93
C ILE A 127 -12.57 -28.83 -0.61
N THR A 128 -11.30 -29.24 -0.64
CA THR A 128 -10.43 -29.28 0.54
C THR A 128 -9.37 -28.19 0.42
N VAL A 129 -9.32 -27.29 1.41
CA VAL A 129 -8.29 -26.26 1.52
C VAL A 129 -7.00 -26.89 1.99
N SER A 130 -5.90 -26.60 1.28
CA SER A 130 -4.57 -27.08 1.64
C SER A 130 -4.16 -26.64 3.05
N SER A 131 -3.28 -27.40 3.69
CA SER A 131 -2.61 -27.00 4.92
C SER A 131 -1.44 -26.02 4.69
N LEU A 132 -1.09 -25.77 3.42
CA LEU A 132 -0.04 -24.82 3.04
C LEU A 132 -0.52 -23.38 3.27
N HIS A 133 0.42 -22.49 3.60
CA HIS A 133 0.14 -21.07 3.75
C HIS A 133 -0.15 -20.42 2.39
N PHE A 134 -1.23 -19.66 2.30
CA PHE A 134 -1.57 -18.86 1.13
C PHE A 134 -2.38 -17.63 1.53
N SER A 135 -2.09 -16.48 0.92
CA SER A 135 -2.80 -15.24 1.16
C SER A 135 -4.22 -15.26 0.58
N GLN A 136 -4.35 -15.77 -0.65
CA GLN A 136 -5.62 -15.96 -1.32
C GLN A 136 -5.53 -17.07 -2.37
N SER A 137 -6.56 -17.91 -2.45
CA SER A 137 -6.74 -18.94 -3.47
C SER A 137 -8.06 -18.73 -4.23
N TYR A 138 -8.24 -19.40 -5.38
CA TYR A 138 -9.47 -19.31 -6.17
C TYR A 138 -10.02 -20.65 -6.64
N LEU A 139 -11.34 -20.69 -6.83
CA LEU A 139 -12.07 -21.74 -7.53
C LEU A 139 -12.86 -21.13 -8.68
N LYS A 140 -12.46 -21.45 -9.91
CA LYS A 140 -13.22 -21.16 -11.13
C LYS A 140 -14.24 -22.27 -11.39
N ILE A 141 -15.46 -21.86 -11.72
CA ILE A 141 -16.58 -22.74 -12.05
C ILE A 141 -17.06 -22.38 -13.45
N THR A 142 -17.13 -23.35 -14.34
CA THR A 142 -17.67 -23.19 -15.69
C THR A 142 -18.80 -24.18 -15.90
N GLY A 143 -20.01 -23.66 -16.12
CA GLY A 143 -21.18 -24.45 -16.43
C GLY A 143 -21.55 -24.35 -17.91
N LYS A 144 -21.86 -25.48 -18.53
CA LYS A 144 -22.34 -25.57 -19.92
C LYS A 144 -23.60 -26.42 -19.99
N THR A 145 -24.62 -25.93 -20.68
CA THR A 145 -25.80 -26.71 -21.04
C THR A 145 -25.99 -26.78 -22.54
N SER A 146 -26.31 -27.96 -23.06
CA SER A 146 -26.66 -28.18 -24.47
C SER A 146 -28.15 -28.51 -24.57
N TRP A 147 -28.86 -27.76 -25.41
CA TRP A 147 -30.31 -27.84 -25.59
C TRP A 147 -30.65 -28.24 -27.02
N GLN A 148 -31.78 -28.92 -27.18
CA GLN A 148 -32.34 -29.25 -28.47
C GLN A 148 -33.78 -28.78 -28.59
N PHE A 149 -34.08 -28.10 -29.69
CA PHE A 149 -35.42 -27.80 -30.14
C PHE A 149 -35.88 -28.82 -31.18
N SER A 150 -37.14 -29.21 -31.14
CA SER A 150 -37.80 -30.01 -32.17
C SER A 150 -39.17 -29.45 -32.51
N GLN A 151 -39.44 -29.19 -33.78
CA GLN A 151 -40.76 -28.82 -34.29
C GLN A 151 -40.88 -29.24 -35.77
N GLY A 152 -41.94 -29.97 -36.14
CA GLY A 152 -42.23 -30.28 -37.54
C GLY A 152 -41.09 -30.98 -38.31
N GLY A 153 -40.24 -31.76 -37.63
CA GLY A 153 -39.06 -32.42 -38.20
C GLY A 153 -37.78 -31.58 -38.23
N GLN A 154 -37.83 -30.29 -37.86
CA GLN A 154 -36.64 -29.48 -37.66
C GLN A 154 -36.02 -29.74 -36.30
N LEU A 155 -34.68 -29.79 -36.25
CA LEU A 155 -33.88 -29.90 -35.03
C LEU A 155 -32.89 -28.75 -34.96
N ILE A 156 -32.91 -27.97 -33.88
CA ILE A 156 -31.95 -26.89 -33.62
C ILE A 156 -31.25 -27.20 -32.31
N SER A 157 -29.93 -27.01 -32.27
CA SER A 157 -29.15 -27.13 -31.04
C SER A 157 -28.70 -25.76 -30.55
N GLU A 158 -28.73 -25.55 -29.23
CA GLU A 158 -28.29 -24.32 -28.58
C GLU A 158 -27.37 -24.65 -27.40
N GLU A 159 -26.29 -23.89 -27.23
CA GLU A 159 -25.44 -23.98 -26.05
C GLU A 159 -25.53 -22.71 -25.20
N ASN A 160 -25.57 -22.91 -23.89
CA ASN A 160 -25.44 -21.82 -22.92
C ASN A 160 -24.24 -22.09 -22.03
N THR A 161 -23.41 -21.07 -21.82
CA THR A 161 -22.23 -21.12 -20.97
C THR A 161 -22.31 -20.03 -19.90
N ALA A 162 -22.00 -20.39 -18.66
CA ALA A 162 -21.92 -19.49 -17.53
C ALA A 162 -20.61 -19.72 -16.76
N GLU A 163 -19.98 -18.64 -16.27
CA GLU A 163 -18.75 -18.71 -15.49
C GLU A 163 -18.92 -17.99 -14.14
N GLY A 164 -18.24 -18.51 -13.12
CA GLY A 164 -18.16 -17.92 -11.80
C GLY A 164 -16.81 -18.19 -11.15
N THR A 165 -16.44 -17.36 -10.17
CA THR A 165 -15.20 -17.56 -9.40
C THR A 165 -15.45 -17.26 -7.93
N LEU A 166 -15.02 -18.14 -7.04
CA LEU A 166 -14.96 -17.91 -5.60
C LEU A 166 -13.50 -17.74 -5.17
N TYR A 167 -13.27 -16.91 -4.15
CA TYR A 167 -11.96 -16.69 -3.55
C TYR A 167 -11.93 -17.21 -2.11
N PHE A 168 -10.77 -17.66 -1.64
CA PHE A 168 -10.58 -18.23 -0.31
C PHE A 168 -9.40 -17.57 0.39
N LYS A 169 -9.52 -17.23 1.68
CA LYS A 169 -8.48 -16.61 2.49
C LYS A 169 -8.38 -17.25 3.88
N VAL A 170 -7.17 -17.54 4.35
CA VAL A 170 -6.97 -18.16 5.67
C VAL A 170 -7.22 -17.16 6.82
N GLU A 171 -8.01 -17.57 7.82
CA GLU A 171 -8.31 -16.77 9.01
C GLU A 171 -7.02 -16.48 9.82
N GLY A 172 -6.76 -15.20 10.11
CA GLY A 172 -5.63 -14.77 10.96
C GLY A 172 -4.28 -14.60 10.25
N GLU A 173 -4.16 -14.97 8.97
CA GLU A 173 -2.95 -14.72 8.20
C GLU A 173 -2.95 -13.31 7.58
N SER A 174 -1.83 -12.62 7.75
CA SER A 174 -1.59 -11.33 7.12
C SER A 174 -1.57 -11.52 5.60
N ASP A 175 -2.37 -10.72 4.90
CA ASP A 175 -2.38 -10.67 3.44
C ASP A 175 -1.09 -10.04 2.88
N VAL A 176 -0.24 -9.49 3.75
CA VAL A 176 1.00 -8.80 3.40
C VAL A 176 2.07 -9.83 3.03
N TRP A 177 2.43 -9.88 1.75
CA TRP A 177 3.48 -10.76 1.24
C TRP A 177 4.77 -10.00 0.89
N PHE A 178 4.74 -8.66 0.89
CA PHE A 178 5.92 -7.81 0.75
C PHE A 178 5.83 -6.59 1.67
N THR A 179 6.93 -6.27 2.35
CA THR A 179 7.03 -5.06 3.17
C THR A 179 8.45 -4.51 3.17
N SER A 180 8.55 -3.19 3.06
CA SER A 180 9.78 -2.40 3.15
C SER A 180 9.49 -1.06 3.87
N LYS A 181 10.51 -0.20 4.01
CA LYS A 181 10.37 1.12 4.65
C LYS A 181 9.23 1.93 4.03
N ASN A 182 9.16 2.00 2.70
CA ASN A 182 8.20 2.86 1.98
C ASN A 182 7.12 2.10 1.20
N ILE A 183 7.10 0.77 1.21
CA ILE A 183 6.21 0.01 0.35
C ILE A 183 5.66 -1.21 1.10
N GLU A 184 4.40 -1.51 0.86
CA GLU A 184 3.72 -2.72 1.31
C GLU A 184 2.88 -3.28 0.17
N ALA A 185 2.85 -4.60 0.04
CA ALA A 185 1.98 -5.28 -0.91
C ALA A 185 1.18 -6.37 -0.22
N THR A 186 -0.12 -6.40 -0.52
CA THR A 186 -1.06 -7.43 -0.07
C THR A 186 -1.66 -8.19 -1.25
N GLY A 187 -2.33 -9.31 -0.97
CA GLY A 187 -3.00 -10.14 -1.97
C GLY A 187 -2.14 -11.31 -2.44
N ILE A 188 -2.27 -11.66 -3.72
CA ILE A 188 -1.53 -12.78 -4.32
C ILE A 188 -0.10 -12.33 -4.61
N ALA A 189 0.89 -13.08 -4.10
CA ALA A 189 2.29 -12.81 -4.36
C ALA A 189 2.68 -13.15 -5.80
N ASN A 190 3.60 -12.37 -6.36
CA ASN A 190 4.19 -12.64 -7.67
C ASN A 190 5.66 -12.21 -7.68
N GLU A 191 6.56 -13.10 -8.10
CA GLU A 191 8.00 -12.84 -8.04
C GLU A 191 8.44 -11.70 -9.00
N GLN A 192 7.80 -11.52 -10.16
CA GLN A 192 8.10 -10.40 -11.04
C GLN A 192 7.71 -9.07 -10.40
N VAL A 193 6.52 -9.01 -9.79
CA VAL A 193 6.05 -7.83 -9.06
C VAL A 193 6.95 -7.54 -7.86
N LYS A 194 7.36 -8.56 -7.11
CA LYS A 194 8.29 -8.45 -5.98
C LYS A 194 9.62 -7.83 -6.38
N GLU A 195 10.21 -8.23 -7.50
CA GLU A 195 11.45 -7.62 -7.99
C GLU A 195 11.26 -6.14 -8.36
N LYS A 196 10.11 -5.75 -8.91
CA LYS A 196 9.80 -4.33 -9.17
C LYS A 196 9.52 -3.52 -7.90
N LEU A 197 8.94 -4.14 -6.88
CA LEU A 197 8.77 -3.51 -5.56
C LEU A 197 10.14 -3.23 -4.91
N LYS A 198 11.07 -4.19 -4.95
CA LYS A 198 12.45 -3.99 -4.49
C LYS A 198 13.15 -2.86 -5.24
N ALA A 199 13.07 -2.84 -6.57
CA ALA A 199 13.66 -1.78 -7.39
C ALA A 199 13.10 -0.40 -7.02
N THR A 200 11.79 -0.32 -6.77
CA THR A 200 11.12 0.92 -6.36
C THR A 200 11.60 1.38 -4.98
N GLN A 201 11.74 0.47 -4.01
CA GLN A 201 12.31 0.81 -2.69
C GLN A 201 13.75 1.33 -2.82
N LEU A 202 14.58 0.73 -3.67
CA LEU A 202 15.95 1.19 -3.88
C LEU A 202 16.00 2.64 -4.40
N MET A 203 15.02 3.07 -5.19
CA MET A 203 14.92 4.47 -5.63
C MET A 203 14.54 5.40 -4.47
N CYS A 204 13.62 4.98 -3.59
CA CYS A 204 13.32 5.70 -2.35
C CYS A 204 14.58 5.86 -1.48
N ASP A 205 15.34 4.78 -1.27
CA ASP A 205 16.58 4.80 -0.50
C ASP A 205 17.65 5.70 -1.15
N SER A 206 17.71 5.73 -2.48
CA SER A 206 18.62 6.61 -3.22
C SER A 206 18.29 8.09 -3.03
N ILE A 207 17.00 8.43 -3.05
CA ILE A 207 16.51 9.80 -2.78
C ILE A 207 16.92 10.22 -1.37
N GLU A 208 16.61 9.40 -0.37
CA GLU A 208 16.93 9.66 1.04
C GLU A 208 18.44 9.86 1.26
N ARG A 209 19.27 8.94 0.76
CA ARG A 209 20.74 9.08 0.85
C ARG A 209 21.27 10.34 0.16
N SER A 210 20.66 10.73 -0.96
CA SER A 210 21.06 11.93 -1.70
C SER A 210 20.68 13.21 -0.95
N PHE A 211 19.56 13.21 -0.21
CA PHE A 211 19.21 14.29 0.70
C PHE A 211 20.24 14.46 1.82
N PHE A 212 20.66 13.35 2.45
CA PHE A 212 21.68 13.38 3.51
C PHE A 212 23.02 13.94 3.03
N ARG A 213 23.37 13.73 1.76
CA ARG A 213 24.56 14.31 1.13
C ARG A 213 24.35 15.72 0.55
N LEU A 214 23.16 16.30 0.74
CA LEU A 214 22.73 17.57 0.16
C LEU A 214 22.93 17.63 -1.37
N ASN A 215 22.90 16.48 -2.06
CA ASN A 215 23.14 16.36 -3.48
C ASN A 215 21.82 16.42 -4.26
N PHE A 216 21.28 17.63 -4.42
CA PHE A 216 19.95 17.84 -4.99
C PHE A 216 19.82 17.50 -6.48
N SER A 217 20.92 17.53 -7.24
CA SER A 217 20.90 17.04 -8.63
C SER A 217 20.71 15.52 -8.66
N ALA A 218 21.36 14.78 -7.75
CA ALA A 218 21.15 13.35 -7.60
C ALA A 218 19.76 13.01 -7.05
N VAL A 219 19.21 13.83 -6.14
CA VAL A 219 17.81 13.71 -5.69
C VAL A 219 16.87 13.84 -6.88
N GLN A 220 17.03 14.89 -7.70
CA GLN A 220 16.17 15.12 -8.85
C GLN A 220 16.22 13.96 -9.86
N GLN A 221 17.41 13.41 -10.11
CA GLN A 221 17.56 12.24 -10.98
C GLN A 221 16.88 11.00 -10.37
N SER A 222 17.13 10.73 -9.08
CA SER A 222 16.52 9.58 -8.38
C SER A 222 14.99 9.66 -8.31
N ILE A 223 14.41 10.86 -8.28
CA ILE A 223 12.96 11.06 -8.38
C ILE A 223 12.44 10.64 -9.76
N ARG A 224 13.14 10.99 -10.85
CA ARG A 224 12.74 10.53 -12.20
C ARG A 224 12.85 9.01 -12.31
N ASP A 225 13.90 8.43 -11.73
CA ASP A 225 14.10 6.99 -11.74
C ASP A 225 13.05 6.27 -10.89
N LEU A 226 12.63 6.85 -9.76
CA LEU A 226 11.48 6.40 -8.98
C LEU A 226 10.20 6.41 -9.82
N GLN A 227 9.91 7.52 -10.52
CA GLN A 227 8.73 7.63 -11.38
C GLN A 227 8.70 6.55 -12.44
N ASN A 228 9.84 6.30 -13.09
CA ASN A 228 10.00 5.21 -14.04
C ASN A 228 9.78 3.83 -13.39
N SER A 229 10.38 3.58 -12.22
CA SER A 229 10.24 2.32 -11.50
C SER A 229 8.79 2.01 -11.11
N VAL A 230 8.05 3.03 -10.63
CA VAL A 230 6.63 2.90 -10.28
C VAL A 230 5.77 2.64 -11.53
N ASN A 231 6.07 3.28 -12.66
CA ASN A 231 5.38 3.01 -13.93
C ASN A 231 5.64 1.59 -14.44
N VAL A 232 6.88 1.10 -14.31
CA VAL A 232 7.25 -0.29 -14.65
C VAL A 232 6.56 -1.27 -13.71
N LEU A 233 6.49 -0.98 -12.41
CA LEU A 233 5.74 -1.77 -11.43
C LEU A 233 4.27 -1.89 -11.81
N LYS A 234 3.62 -0.76 -12.13
CA LYS A 234 2.22 -0.74 -12.60
C LYS A 234 2.04 -1.63 -13.83
N SER A 235 2.87 -1.44 -14.84
CA SER A 235 2.79 -2.21 -16.10
C SER A 235 2.97 -3.70 -15.85
N THR A 236 3.91 -4.07 -14.96
CA THR A 236 4.12 -5.48 -14.57
C THR A 236 2.89 -6.07 -13.86
N ILE A 237 2.24 -5.31 -12.98
CA ILE A 237 0.99 -5.73 -12.33
C ILE A 237 -0.13 -5.94 -13.37
N ASP A 238 -0.27 -5.02 -14.33
CA ASP A 238 -1.27 -5.10 -15.39
C ASP A 238 -1.02 -6.31 -16.31
N ASP A 239 0.24 -6.60 -16.65
CA ASP A 239 0.63 -7.76 -17.46
C ASP A 239 0.32 -9.08 -16.74
N VAL A 240 0.69 -9.19 -15.45
CA VAL A 240 0.38 -10.37 -14.63
C VAL A 240 -1.13 -10.57 -14.51
N LYS A 241 -1.89 -9.49 -14.34
CA LYS A 241 -3.36 -9.54 -14.27
C LYS A 241 -3.99 -9.95 -15.60
N THR A 242 -3.40 -9.57 -16.73
CA THR A 242 -3.86 -9.99 -18.06
C THR A 242 -3.61 -11.49 -18.28
N GLY A 243 -2.45 -12.00 -17.86
CA GLY A 243 -2.13 -13.43 -17.91
C GLY A 243 -2.88 -14.28 -16.88
N ASN A 244 -3.30 -13.67 -15.76
CA ASN A 244 -4.09 -14.30 -14.72
C ASN A 244 -5.17 -13.33 -14.18
N PRO A 245 -6.40 -13.37 -14.71
CA PRO A 245 -7.48 -12.48 -14.28
C PRO A 245 -7.87 -12.60 -12.79
N SER A 246 -7.50 -13.71 -12.14
CA SER A 246 -7.72 -13.91 -10.70
C SER A 246 -6.66 -13.22 -9.83
N TYR A 247 -5.56 -12.74 -10.43
CA TYR A 247 -4.50 -12.03 -9.74
C TYR A 247 -5.01 -10.72 -9.15
N LYS A 248 -4.91 -10.60 -7.83
CA LYS A 248 -5.28 -9.42 -7.05
C LYS A 248 -4.12 -9.08 -6.13
N THR A 249 -3.47 -7.95 -6.37
CA THR A 249 -2.50 -7.35 -5.45
C THR A 249 -2.90 -5.90 -5.19
N ALA A 250 -2.74 -5.45 -3.95
CA ALA A 250 -2.86 -4.05 -3.60
C ALA A 250 -1.51 -3.53 -3.09
N ILE A 251 -1.10 -2.38 -3.61
CA ILE A 251 0.15 -1.72 -3.23
C ILE A 251 -0.19 -0.51 -2.36
N VAL A 252 0.54 -0.38 -1.25
CA VAL A 252 0.47 0.78 -0.36
C VAL A 252 1.87 1.40 -0.27
N PHE A 253 1.99 2.65 -0.66
CA PHE A 253 3.16 3.47 -0.41
C PHE A 253 3.06 4.11 0.98
N LYS A 254 4.10 3.94 1.80
CA LYS A 254 4.16 4.40 3.18
C LYS A 254 5.15 5.56 3.31
N GLY A 255 4.65 6.71 3.74
CA GLY A 255 5.47 7.91 3.92
C GLY A 255 6.12 8.38 2.62
N LEU A 256 7.22 9.09 2.75
CA LEU A 256 8.06 9.59 1.65
C LEU A 256 9.54 9.40 1.98
N PRO A 257 10.42 9.27 0.97
CA PRO A 257 11.86 9.24 1.18
C PRO A 257 12.43 10.59 1.67
N SER A 258 11.61 11.63 1.73
CA SER A 258 11.95 12.94 2.29
C SER A 258 11.52 13.12 3.75
N ASP A 259 10.80 12.16 4.36
CA ASP A 259 10.22 12.36 5.70
C ASP A 259 11.29 12.67 6.76
N ASP A 260 12.32 11.81 6.87
CA ASP A 260 13.42 12.01 7.84
C ASP A 260 14.21 13.29 7.53
N PRO A 261 14.70 13.53 6.28
CA PRO A 261 15.36 14.79 5.94
C PRO A 261 14.52 16.05 6.18
N PHE A 262 13.19 15.95 6.07
CA PHE A 262 12.29 17.07 6.32
C PHE A 262 12.20 17.40 7.81
N LEU A 263 12.21 16.39 8.68
CA LEU A 263 12.24 16.58 10.13
C LEU A 263 13.57 17.21 10.59
N ASP A 264 14.68 16.82 9.96
CA ASP A 264 16.02 17.33 10.26
C ASP A 264 16.15 18.86 10.05
N ILE A 265 15.28 19.48 9.25
CA ILE A 265 15.21 20.94 9.07
C ILE A 265 15.04 21.65 10.41
N THR A 266 14.15 21.14 11.26
CA THR A 266 13.86 21.75 12.56
C THR A 266 15.04 21.54 13.52
N VAL A 267 15.69 20.39 13.44
CA VAL A 267 16.89 20.09 14.25
C VAL A 267 18.03 21.05 13.90
N PHE A 268 18.35 21.23 12.62
CA PHE A 268 19.37 22.19 12.18
C PHE A 268 19.04 23.64 12.55
N SER A 269 17.75 24.00 12.50
CA SER A 269 17.30 25.32 12.95
C SER A 269 17.52 25.53 14.45
N ALA A 270 17.40 24.47 15.27
CA ALA A 270 17.63 24.49 16.71
C ALA A 270 19.11 24.41 17.11
N ILE A 271 19.99 23.88 16.26
CA ILE A 271 21.45 23.81 16.50
C ILE A 271 22.10 25.21 16.40
N LYS A 272 21.65 26.03 15.45
CA LYS A 272 22.28 27.31 15.11
C LYS A 272 22.45 28.28 16.29
N PRO A 273 21.47 28.49 17.19
CA PRO A 273 21.64 29.34 18.37
C PRO A 273 22.78 28.89 19.28
N GLY A 274 22.99 27.57 19.43
CA GLY A 274 24.08 27.01 20.21
C GLY A 274 25.45 27.49 19.69
N TRP A 275 25.68 27.41 18.38
CA TRP A 275 26.96 27.86 17.80
C TRP A 275 27.14 29.37 17.78
N THR A 276 26.06 30.13 17.66
CA THR A 276 26.12 31.61 17.70
C THR A 276 26.60 32.12 19.07
N THR A 277 26.26 31.41 20.15
CA THR A 277 26.67 31.80 21.51
C THR A 277 28.03 31.23 21.92
N LEU A 278 28.51 30.19 21.22
CA LEU A 278 29.73 29.46 21.56
C LEU A 278 30.99 30.33 21.49
N GLU A 279 31.11 31.19 20.49
CA GLU A 279 32.28 32.08 20.34
C GLU A 279 32.45 33.01 21.56
N THR A 280 31.35 33.61 22.01
CA THR A 280 31.36 34.48 23.21
C THR A 280 31.68 33.68 24.46
N LEU A 281 31.10 32.49 24.61
CA LEU A 281 31.36 31.60 25.75
C LEU A 281 32.84 31.22 25.85
N VAL A 282 33.45 30.79 24.74
CA VAL A 282 34.85 30.33 24.71
C VAL A 282 35.81 31.49 24.96
N ASN A 283 35.56 32.67 24.37
CA ASN A 283 36.37 33.86 24.63
C ASN A 283 36.29 34.33 26.09
N ASN A 284 35.10 34.34 26.68
CA ASN A 284 34.93 34.67 28.10
C ASN A 284 35.62 33.64 29.00
N SER A 285 35.48 32.34 28.68
CA SER A 285 36.15 31.26 29.41
C SER A 285 37.67 31.38 29.34
N LYS A 286 38.21 31.79 28.18
CA LYS A 286 39.64 32.03 27.97
C LYS A 286 40.15 33.19 28.81
N GLN A 287 39.42 34.30 28.87
CA GLN A 287 39.76 35.45 29.70
C GLN A 287 39.73 35.09 31.19
N GLN A 288 38.71 34.35 31.64
CA GLN A 288 38.60 33.88 33.01
C GLN A 288 39.75 32.92 33.37
N LEU A 289 40.09 31.99 32.48
CA LEU A 289 41.20 31.05 32.66
C LEU A 289 42.55 31.76 32.76
N ALA A 290 42.78 32.79 31.93
CA ALA A 290 44.01 33.58 31.96
C ALA A 290 44.19 34.42 33.25
N ALA A 291 43.09 34.73 33.94
CA ALA A 291 43.10 35.45 35.22
C ALA A 291 43.37 34.53 36.42
N LEU A 292 43.34 33.20 36.23
CA LEU A 292 43.57 32.26 37.32
C LEU A 292 45.06 32.24 37.73
N PRO A 293 45.37 32.35 39.04
CA PRO A 293 46.74 32.20 39.53
C PRO A 293 47.31 30.81 39.25
N ALA A 294 48.64 30.71 39.16
CA ALA A 294 49.34 29.45 38.93
C ALA A 294 49.26 28.46 40.11
N GLN A 295 48.93 28.93 41.32
CA GLN A 295 48.87 28.10 42.53
C GLN A 295 47.43 27.65 42.82
N PRO A 296 47.23 26.36 43.19
CA PRO A 296 45.93 25.85 43.56
C PRO A 296 45.48 26.41 44.91
N THR A 297 44.26 26.94 44.97
CA THR A 297 43.53 27.27 46.20
C THR A 297 42.10 26.76 46.07
N PRO A 298 41.34 26.57 47.17
CA PRO A 298 39.94 26.17 47.07
C PRO A 298 39.13 27.08 46.15
N GLN A 299 39.33 28.39 46.27
CA GLN A 299 38.66 29.39 45.45
C GLN A 299 39.04 29.28 43.96
N ASN A 300 40.31 29.10 43.63
CA ASN A 300 40.77 28.95 42.24
C ASN A 300 40.29 27.64 41.62
N ASN A 301 40.22 26.56 42.42
CA ASN A 301 39.67 25.27 41.98
C ASN A 301 38.17 25.41 41.66
N ASP A 302 37.41 26.10 42.50
CA ASP A 302 35.98 26.35 42.27
C ASP A 302 35.76 27.17 41.00
N GLN A 303 36.58 28.21 40.77
CA GLN A 303 36.54 29.00 39.55
C GLN A 303 36.87 28.18 38.30
N LEU A 304 37.90 27.32 38.36
CA LEU A 304 38.24 26.41 37.26
C LEU A 304 37.08 25.44 36.95
N ILE A 305 36.48 24.85 37.99
CA ILE A 305 35.30 23.98 37.85
C ILE A 305 34.13 24.76 37.22
N GLN A 306 33.91 26.02 37.59
CA GLN A 306 32.87 26.86 36.99
C GLN A 306 33.11 27.12 35.50
N ILE A 307 34.35 27.40 35.08
CA ILE A 307 34.69 27.58 33.66
C ILE A 307 34.39 26.30 32.87
N ILE A 308 34.84 25.15 33.37
CA ILE A 308 34.58 23.83 32.75
C ILE A 308 33.06 23.58 32.69
N THR A 309 32.35 23.82 33.78
CA THR A 309 30.89 23.62 33.87
C THR A 309 30.14 24.51 32.88
N GLY A 310 30.61 25.74 32.65
CA GLY A 310 30.02 26.65 31.65
C GLY A 310 30.02 26.05 30.24
N TYR A 311 31.13 25.45 29.82
CA TYR A 311 31.20 24.77 28.53
C TYR A 311 30.33 23.50 28.49
N LEU A 312 30.34 22.68 29.54
CA LEU A 312 29.48 21.48 29.62
C LEU A 312 27.99 21.84 29.55
N ASN A 313 27.58 22.93 30.20
CA ASN A 313 26.19 23.39 30.16
C ASN A 313 25.79 23.79 28.75
N TRP A 314 26.67 24.44 27.99
CA TRP A 314 26.45 24.71 26.58
C TRP A 314 26.31 23.40 25.78
N GLN A 315 27.22 22.44 25.96
CA GLN A 315 27.15 21.15 25.26
C GLN A 315 25.84 20.41 25.56
N ASN A 316 25.41 20.40 26.81
CA ASN A 316 24.18 19.73 27.25
C ASN A 316 22.90 20.47 26.82
N SER A 317 23.01 21.74 26.40
CA SER A 317 21.90 22.51 25.85
C SER A 317 21.60 22.21 24.37
N LEU A 318 22.52 21.50 23.70
CA LEU A 318 22.36 21.12 22.30
C LEU A 318 21.26 20.04 22.14
N PRO A 319 20.51 20.02 21.02
CA PRO A 319 19.57 18.95 20.74
C PRO A 319 20.20 17.54 20.79
N GLU A 320 19.46 16.53 21.28
CA GLU A 320 19.94 15.16 21.53
C GLU A 320 20.60 14.47 20.31
N ASN A 321 20.31 14.92 19.09
CA ASN A 321 20.83 14.33 17.85
C ASN A 321 21.90 15.18 17.13
N THR A 322 22.37 16.28 17.73
CA THR A 322 23.25 17.26 17.05
C THR A 322 24.44 16.62 16.33
N PHE A 323 25.20 15.76 17.02
CA PHE A 323 26.41 15.15 16.44
C PHE A 323 26.11 14.03 15.44
N SER A 324 24.97 13.34 15.59
CA SER A 324 24.46 12.40 14.58
C SER A 324 24.14 13.14 13.28
N GLU A 325 23.47 14.29 13.40
CA GLU A 325 23.13 15.12 12.23
C GLU A 325 24.36 15.73 11.57
N PHE A 326 25.36 16.16 12.34
CA PHE A 326 26.64 16.57 11.75
C PHE A 326 27.31 15.44 10.99
N SER A 327 27.41 14.25 11.58
CA SER A 327 28.01 13.10 10.90
C SER A 327 27.30 12.76 9.58
N ARG A 328 26.00 13.06 9.49
CA ARG A 328 25.17 12.80 8.31
C ARG A 328 25.30 13.87 7.23
N TYR A 329 25.22 15.15 7.60
CA TYR A 329 25.12 16.26 6.65
C TYR A 329 26.41 17.08 6.47
N ILE A 330 27.30 17.03 7.47
CA ILE A 330 28.56 17.79 7.52
C ILE A 330 29.65 16.88 8.13
N PRO A 331 30.03 15.79 7.45
CA PRO A 331 30.94 14.78 8.01
C PRO A 331 32.33 15.34 8.37
N GLU A 332 32.68 16.53 7.88
CA GLU A 332 33.90 17.24 8.25
C GLU A 332 33.85 17.80 9.69
N LEU A 333 32.68 17.91 10.31
CA LEU A 333 32.50 18.32 11.70
C LEU A 333 32.56 17.11 12.63
N VAL A 334 33.79 16.76 12.98
CA VAL A 334 34.11 15.63 13.87
C VAL A 334 33.77 15.99 15.31
N SER A 335 32.90 15.19 15.95
CA SER A 335 32.36 15.46 17.29
C SER A 335 33.45 15.56 18.36
N GLU A 336 34.52 14.78 18.22
CA GLU A 336 35.64 14.68 19.13
C GLU A 336 36.44 15.99 19.24
N ASN A 337 36.37 16.84 18.20
CA ASN A 337 37.00 18.17 18.20
C ASN A 337 36.13 19.25 18.85
N ILE A 338 34.84 18.94 19.07
CA ILE A 338 33.86 19.84 19.68
C ILE A 338 33.63 19.44 21.14
N LEU A 339 33.60 18.13 21.43
CA LEU A 339 33.31 17.63 22.75
C LEU A 339 34.47 17.89 23.72
N MET A 340 34.14 18.36 24.93
CA MET A 340 35.15 18.52 25.98
C MET A 340 35.88 17.19 26.26
N PRO A 341 37.23 17.19 26.24
CA PRO A 341 38.04 16.02 26.57
C PRO A 341 37.67 15.40 27.92
N VAL A 342 37.69 14.06 27.98
CA VAL A 342 37.23 13.29 29.15
C VAL A 342 38.00 13.64 30.42
N ASN A 343 39.31 13.86 30.33
CA ASN A 343 40.16 14.27 31.45
C ASN A 343 39.69 15.60 32.07
N ILE A 344 39.25 16.56 31.25
CA ILE A 344 38.75 17.86 31.71
C ILE A 344 37.32 17.71 32.24
N ARG A 345 36.45 17.00 31.49
CA ARG A 345 35.05 16.79 31.90
C ARG A 345 34.94 16.15 33.29
N ARG A 346 35.78 15.16 33.59
CA ARG A 346 35.79 14.47 34.88
C ARG A 346 35.97 15.43 36.06
N VAL A 347 36.73 16.53 35.89
CA VAL A 347 36.96 17.53 36.96
C VAL A 347 35.63 18.13 37.44
N ALA A 348 34.70 18.43 36.52
CA ALA A 348 33.38 18.94 36.87
C ALA A 348 32.46 17.85 37.45
N GLU A 349 32.56 16.61 36.94
CA GLU A 349 31.77 15.47 37.43
C GLU A 349 32.12 15.11 38.89
N VAL A 350 33.41 15.03 39.21
CA VAL A 350 33.89 14.69 40.57
C VAL A 350 34.07 15.91 41.48
N LYS A 351 33.87 17.12 40.95
CA LYS A 351 34.06 18.40 41.65
C LYS A 351 35.41 18.50 42.36
N SER A 352 36.48 18.04 41.71
CA SER A 352 37.82 17.97 42.29
C SER A 352 38.90 18.13 41.22
N VAL A 353 39.94 18.90 41.54
CA VAL A 353 41.07 19.19 40.65
C VAL A 353 42.33 18.50 41.18
N ALA A 354 42.62 17.30 40.68
CA ALA A 354 43.78 16.52 41.13
C ALA A 354 45.13 17.11 40.69
N ASN A 355 45.20 17.64 39.46
CA ASN A 355 46.38 18.30 38.92
C ASN A 355 45.99 19.64 38.29
N TYR A 356 46.05 20.70 39.10
CA TYR A 356 45.57 22.03 38.74
C TYR A 356 46.31 22.61 37.54
N ALA A 357 47.65 22.59 37.54
CA ALA A 357 48.46 23.12 36.45
C ALA A 357 48.20 22.39 35.12
N GLN A 358 48.12 21.05 35.15
CA GLN A 358 47.82 20.27 33.94
C GLN A 358 46.40 20.53 33.45
N THR A 359 45.41 20.61 34.34
CA THR A 359 44.02 20.88 33.96
C THR A 359 43.88 22.25 33.29
N ILE A 360 44.57 23.28 33.81
CA ILE A 360 44.63 24.59 33.17
C ILE A 360 45.26 24.48 31.78
N SER A 361 46.42 23.80 31.66
CA SER A 361 47.12 23.64 30.38
C SER A 361 46.25 22.93 29.32
N ASP A 362 45.60 21.84 29.71
CA ASP A 362 44.73 21.04 28.83
C ASP A 362 43.49 21.85 28.40
N LEU A 363 42.84 22.52 29.35
CA LEU A 363 41.69 23.39 29.06
C LEU A 363 42.09 24.57 28.18
N ASN A 364 43.25 25.18 28.43
CA ASN A 364 43.76 26.29 27.65
C ASN A 364 43.99 25.89 26.18
N THR A 365 44.59 24.72 25.97
CA THR A 365 44.83 24.13 24.65
C THR A 365 43.52 23.82 23.94
N PHE A 366 42.56 23.21 24.64
CA PHE A 366 41.23 22.94 24.11
C PHE A 366 40.53 24.23 23.68
N LEU A 367 40.48 25.26 24.54
CA LEU A 367 39.83 26.53 24.23
C LEU A 367 40.50 27.25 23.05
N ASP A 368 41.83 27.21 22.93
CA ASP A 368 42.53 27.77 21.76
C ASP A 368 42.12 27.09 20.45
N GLN A 369 42.04 25.76 20.45
CA GLN A 369 41.57 25.00 19.29
C GLN A 369 40.12 25.36 18.94
N ARG A 370 39.25 25.51 19.96
CA ARG A 370 37.86 25.91 19.76
C ARG A 370 37.74 27.30 19.12
N ILE A 371 38.48 28.30 19.61
CA ILE A 371 38.47 29.66 19.04
C ILE A 371 38.77 29.63 17.54
N LEU A 372 39.75 28.83 17.12
CA LEU A 372 40.14 28.73 15.71
C LEU A 372 39.07 28.05 14.84
N GLN A 373 38.35 27.05 15.37
CA GLN A 373 37.41 26.23 14.59
C GLN A 373 36.01 26.85 14.47
N ILE A 374 35.55 27.56 15.51
CA ILE A 374 34.16 28.07 15.59
C ILE A 374 33.72 28.86 14.35
N PRO A 375 34.51 29.78 13.77
CA PRO A 375 34.07 30.53 12.59
C PRO A 375 33.78 29.63 11.38
N GLU A 376 34.62 28.62 11.13
CA GLU A 376 34.43 27.67 10.04
C GLU A 376 33.21 26.77 10.30
N GLU A 377 33.02 26.32 11.53
CA GLU A 377 31.86 25.52 11.93
C GLU A 377 30.55 26.27 11.76
N ILE A 378 30.50 27.55 12.18
CA ILE A 378 29.34 28.42 11.97
C ILE A 378 29.01 28.53 10.47
N GLN A 379 30.02 28.71 9.62
CA GLN A 379 29.83 28.78 8.17
C GLN A 379 29.26 27.46 7.62
N LYS A 380 29.84 26.32 8.00
CA LYS A 380 29.39 24.99 7.58
C LYS A 380 27.96 24.68 8.04
N ILE A 381 27.62 24.95 9.30
CA ILE A 381 26.28 24.76 9.86
C ILE A 381 25.26 25.65 9.14
N ASN A 382 25.59 26.92 8.91
CA ASN A 382 24.71 27.84 8.18
C ASN A 382 24.51 27.40 6.72
N ALA A 383 25.57 26.96 6.04
CA ALA A 383 25.51 26.46 4.68
C ALA A 383 24.64 25.19 4.58
N ALA A 384 24.83 24.23 5.49
CA ALA A 384 24.02 23.02 5.56
C ALA A 384 22.55 23.35 5.85
N ASN A 385 22.27 24.17 6.87
CA ASN A 385 20.91 24.58 7.22
C ASN A 385 20.20 25.27 6.04
N THR A 386 20.90 26.14 5.31
CA THR A 386 20.36 26.84 4.14
C THR A 386 20.03 25.86 3.02
N ARG A 387 20.97 24.94 2.71
CA ARG A 387 20.77 23.90 1.69
C ARG A 387 19.66 22.92 2.08
N LEU A 388 19.56 22.55 3.35
CA LEU A 388 18.54 21.63 3.85
C LEU A 388 17.12 22.18 3.67
N GLN A 389 16.92 23.51 3.64
CA GLN A 389 15.62 24.10 3.30
C GLN A 389 15.11 23.67 1.92
N THR A 390 16.01 23.35 0.97
CA THR A 390 15.63 22.85 -0.36
C THR A 390 14.87 21.52 -0.29
N VAL A 391 15.00 20.73 0.78
CA VAL A 391 14.21 19.52 1.00
C VAL A 391 12.71 19.81 0.94
N LYS A 392 12.24 20.97 1.42
CA LYS A 392 10.82 21.35 1.38
C LYS A 392 10.24 21.35 -0.04
N LEU A 393 11.02 21.78 -1.02
CA LEU A 393 10.60 21.80 -2.42
C LEU A 393 10.42 20.36 -2.95
N PHE A 394 11.43 19.51 -2.74
CA PHE A 394 11.36 18.13 -3.18
C PHE A 394 10.32 17.32 -2.43
N ASP A 395 10.09 17.62 -1.15
CA ASP A 395 9.00 17.06 -0.36
C ASP A 395 7.64 17.35 -1.01
N GLY A 396 7.41 18.60 -1.41
CA GLY A 396 6.20 18.98 -2.16
C GLY A 396 6.07 18.23 -3.49
N MET A 397 7.17 18.06 -4.22
CA MET A 397 7.18 17.28 -5.47
C MET A 397 6.84 15.80 -5.25
N LEU A 398 7.44 15.19 -4.22
CA LEU A 398 7.18 13.79 -3.86
C LEU A 398 5.73 13.61 -3.39
N ARG A 399 5.22 14.48 -2.52
CA ARG A 399 3.80 14.49 -2.11
C ARG A 399 2.87 14.57 -3.31
N GLY A 400 3.12 15.52 -4.22
CA GLY A 400 2.33 15.68 -5.43
C GLY A 400 2.37 14.43 -6.31
N TYR A 401 3.54 13.83 -6.47
CA TYR A 401 3.71 12.60 -7.24
C TYR A 401 2.96 11.42 -6.61
N PHE A 402 3.21 11.08 -5.35
CA PHE A 402 2.56 9.95 -4.69
C PHE A 402 1.04 10.13 -4.59
N SER A 403 0.56 11.36 -4.37
CA SER A 403 -0.89 11.67 -4.39
C SER A 403 -1.53 11.51 -5.78
N SER A 404 -0.74 11.63 -6.86
CA SER A 404 -1.23 11.46 -8.23
C SER A 404 -1.38 10.00 -8.66
N ILE A 405 -0.83 9.06 -7.89
CA ILE A 405 -0.93 7.63 -8.17
C ILE A 405 -2.36 7.17 -7.85
N ASN A 406 -3.09 6.72 -8.87
CA ASN A 406 -4.50 6.32 -8.75
C ASN A 406 -4.74 4.80 -8.66
N TRP A 407 -3.69 3.99 -8.87
CA TRP A 407 -3.77 2.54 -8.89
C TRP A 407 -3.23 1.88 -7.62
N ALA A 408 -2.61 2.67 -6.74
CA ALA A 408 -2.09 2.26 -5.44
C ALA A 408 -2.54 3.25 -4.36
N GLU A 409 -2.52 2.83 -3.11
CA GLU A 409 -2.79 3.72 -1.97
C GLU A 409 -1.49 4.41 -1.54
N TRP A 410 -1.58 5.65 -1.08
CA TRP A 410 -0.49 6.34 -0.38
C TRP A 410 -0.95 6.74 1.02
N LYS A 411 -0.17 6.34 2.04
CA LYS A 411 -0.40 6.68 3.45
C LYS A 411 0.69 7.62 3.93
N SER A 412 0.30 8.83 4.32
CA SER A 412 1.21 9.75 5.02
C SER A 412 1.58 9.18 6.39
N THR A 413 2.87 9.16 6.69
CA THR A 413 3.45 8.84 8.01
C THR A 413 3.55 10.07 8.90
N ARG A 414 3.53 11.27 8.29
CA ARG A 414 3.44 12.55 9.01
C ARG A 414 1.96 12.85 9.28
N GLY A 415 1.59 12.90 10.55
CA GLY A 415 0.30 13.46 11.00
C GLY A 415 0.27 14.96 10.71
N PHE A 416 -0.85 15.46 10.20
CA PHE A 416 -1.09 16.88 10.01
C PHE A 416 -1.72 17.50 11.25
#